data_AF-A0A2T2RQ53-F1
#
_entry.id   AF-A0A2T2RQ53-F1
#
_cell.length_a   1.000
_cell.length_b   1.000
_cell.length_c   1.000
_cell.angle_alpha   90.00
_cell.angle_beta   90.00
_cell.angle_gamma   90.00
#
_symmetry.space_group_name_H-M   'P 1'
#
loop_
_entity.id
_entity.type
_entity.pdbx_description
1 polymer ?
#
loop_
_entity_poly.entity_id
_entity_poly.type
_entity_poly.pdbx_seq_one_letter_code
_entity_poly.pdbx_strand_id
1 'polypeptide(L)'
;MKINIFGVGRSGTKAVQLYLSYLLAKKYGSVWLNYEPFLYQNRKLRKACIRGKEIHRQMPLLLEENSLDSSLVSKTKKFGNDLVSQNEVVVSKFIRGNGRINLINQYTNPDFSLFIIRDIYEVLRSSIKANWCMVDKHDWERFLKEAKTIYPAIENRSYFSDKLYVVATYWYVMNKFALENAKKLFVIKYTNLDGLYGVECFGYNKLLKSNLKISSPRFEGSKIHTDFTIKDHKSTENTKNSQFLNKVKTKLFKDNSNQLMGNLVTINQSPNIQEKPNFSKYKNKINVEIYKNDFLEKISTEIDDLISERSKKFE
;
A
#
# COMPACT_ATOMS: atom_id res chain seq x y z
N MET A 1 -14.84 -8.03 7.68
CA MET A 1 -13.49 -7.60 8.08
C MET A 1 -12.79 -6.87 6.93
N LYS A 2 -12.63 -5.55 7.05
CA LYS A 2 -12.03 -4.66 6.06
C LYS A 2 -10.76 -4.06 6.65
N ILE A 3 -9.62 -4.31 6.02
CA ILE A 3 -8.33 -3.77 6.46
C ILE A 3 -7.74 -2.91 5.36
N ASN A 4 -7.39 -1.68 5.72
CA ASN A 4 -6.55 -0.81 4.89
C ASN A 4 -5.12 -0.82 5.41
N ILE A 5 -4.16 -0.92 4.49
CA ILE A 5 -2.73 -0.88 4.76
C ILE A 5 -2.14 0.32 4.02
N PHE A 6 -1.57 1.25 4.76
CA PHE A 6 -0.89 2.43 4.28
C PHE A 6 0.62 2.34 4.55
N GLY A 7 1.39 3.22 3.95
CA GLY A 7 2.84 3.25 4.04
C GLY A 7 3.44 3.54 2.68
N VAL A 8 4.52 4.32 2.63
CA VAL A 8 5.16 4.61 1.33
C VAL A 8 5.75 3.35 0.70
N GLY A 9 6.04 3.40 -0.60
CA GLY A 9 6.65 2.27 -1.28
C GLY A 9 7.96 1.81 -0.63
N ARG A 10 8.28 0.52 -0.74
CA ARG A 10 9.43 -0.13 -0.09
C ARG A 10 9.38 -0.24 1.45
N SER A 11 8.33 0.25 2.10
CA SER A 11 8.13 0.11 3.56
C SER A 11 7.63 -1.27 3.99
N GLY A 12 7.60 -2.27 3.11
CA GLY A 12 7.17 -3.62 3.46
C GLY A 12 5.67 -3.88 3.53
N THR A 13 4.84 -2.90 3.17
CA THR A 13 3.36 -3.00 3.08
C THR A 13 2.86 -4.23 2.29
N LYS A 14 3.66 -4.70 1.34
CA LYS A 14 3.38 -5.89 0.52
C LYS A 14 3.50 -7.21 1.31
N ALA A 15 4.50 -7.31 2.18
CA ALA A 15 4.66 -8.46 3.07
C ALA A 15 3.51 -8.51 4.09
N VAL A 16 3.16 -7.35 4.66
CA VAL A 16 2.00 -7.20 5.55
C VAL A 16 0.70 -7.62 4.87
N GLN A 17 0.45 -7.14 3.65
CA GLN A 17 -0.74 -7.53 2.89
C GLN A 17 -0.78 -9.05 2.67
N LEU A 18 0.33 -9.67 2.26
CA LEU A 18 0.40 -11.11 2.04
C LEU A 18 0.15 -11.90 3.33
N TYR A 19 0.74 -11.48 4.45
CA TYR A 19 0.58 -12.12 5.75
C TYR A 19 -0.85 -12.04 6.27
N LEU A 20 -1.45 -10.84 6.28
CA LEU A 20 -2.84 -10.66 6.70
C LEU A 20 -3.80 -11.41 5.78
N SER A 21 -3.56 -11.39 4.46
CA SER A 21 -4.39 -12.15 3.52
C SER A 21 -4.33 -13.65 3.80
N TYR A 22 -3.15 -14.19 4.13
CA TYR A 22 -3.00 -15.58 4.53
C TYR A 22 -3.77 -15.91 5.82
N LEU A 23 -3.61 -15.11 6.88
CA LEU A 23 -4.30 -15.34 8.16
C LEU A 23 -5.83 -15.26 8.01
N LEU A 24 -6.31 -14.27 7.25
CA LEU A 24 -7.74 -14.10 6.99
C LEU A 24 -8.28 -15.23 6.12
N ALA A 25 -7.59 -15.61 5.05
CA ALA A 25 -8.01 -16.76 4.24
C ALA A 25 -7.98 -18.08 5.04
N LYS A 26 -7.10 -18.21 6.06
CA LYS A 26 -7.09 -19.37 6.97
C LYS A 26 -8.35 -19.42 7.82
N LYS A 27 -8.85 -18.26 8.25
CA LYS A 27 -10.03 -18.14 9.12
C LYS A 27 -11.34 -18.19 8.35
N TYR A 28 -11.41 -17.50 7.21
CA TYR A 28 -12.64 -17.26 6.45
C TYR A 28 -12.70 -18.03 5.12
N GLY A 29 -11.71 -18.88 4.84
CA GLY A 29 -11.60 -19.65 3.59
C GLY A 29 -11.08 -18.84 2.39
N SER A 30 -11.48 -17.57 2.29
CA SER A 30 -11.06 -16.65 1.23
C SER A 30 -10.94 -15.21 1.71
N VAL A 31 -10.27 -14.38 0.92
CA VAL A 31 -10.14 -12.93 1.16
C VAL A 31 -10.09 -12.19 -0.17
N TRP A 32 -10.73 -11.02 -0.23
CA TRP A 32 -10.60 -10.12 -1.36
C TRP A 32 -9.37 -9.23 -1.20
N LEU A 33 -8.49 -9.21 -2.20
CA LEU A 33 -7.22 -8.50 -2.15
C LEU A 33 -7.22 -7.35 -3.16
N ASN A 34 -7.19 -6.13 -2.63
CA ASN A 34 -6.99 -4.91 -3.43
C ASN A 34 -5.53 -4.48 -3.37
N TYR A 35 -4.76 -4.80 -4.40
CA TYR A 35 -3.37 -4.40 -4.50
C TYR A 35 -3.29 -2.99 -5.10
N GLU A 36 -2.61 -2.05 -4.44
CA GLU A 36 -2.28 -0.70 -4.95
C GLU A 36 -3.38 -0.06 -5.83
N PRO A 37 -4.59 0.21 -5.28
CA PRO A 37 -5.75 0.61 -6.09
C PRO A 37 -5.52 1.83 -7.00
N PHE A 38 -4.58 2.71 -6.66
CA PHE A 38 -4.27 3.92 -7.44
C PHE A 38 -3.30 3.75 -8.62
N LEU A 39 -2.59 2.62 -8.75
CA LEU A 39 -1.55 2.51 -9.79
C LEU A 39 -1.32 1.07 -10.27
N TYR A 40 -2.32 0.23 -10.12
CA TYR A 40 -2.15 -1.21 -10.19
C TYR A 40 -1.40 -1.71 -11.46
N GLN A 41 -0.38 -2.56 -11.28
CA GLN A 41 0.15 -3.50 -12.28
C GLN A 41 0.73 -4.73 -11.56
N ASN A 42 0.16 -5.94 -11.73
CA ASN A 42 0.84 -7.19 -11.40
C ASN A 42 0.27 -8.39 -12.17
N ARG A 43 1.02 -9.51 -12.23
CA ARG A 43 0.68 -10.74 -12.99
C ARG A 43 -0.70 -11.35 -12.66
N LYS A 44 -1.20 -11.19 -11.43
CA LYS A 44 -2.48 -11.75 -10.95
C LYS A 44 -3.71 -10.93 -11.31
N LEU A 45 -3.57 -9.62 -11.58
CA LEU A 45 -4.66 -8.82 -12.15
C LEU A 45 -4.23 -8.30 -13.52
N ARG A 46 -4.88 -8.79 -14.58
CA ARG A 46 -4.41 -8.63 -15.96
C ARG A 46 -4.37 -7.20 -16.52
N LYS A 47 -4.88 -6.18 -15.82
CA LYS A 47 -4.93 -4.79 -16.32
C LYS A 47 -4.76 -3.76 -15.19
N ALA A 48 -4.15 -2.63 -15.53
CA ALA A 48 -4.10 -1.49 -14.62
C ALA A 48 -5.50 -1.00 -14.25
N CYS A 49 -5.71 -0.65 -12.98
CA CYS A 49 -6.94 0.01 -12.54
C CYS A 49 -6.95 1.43 -13.11
N ILE A 50 -7.56 1.59 -14.28
CA ILE A 50 -7.60 2.86 -15.01
C ILE A 50 -8.34 3.89 -14.15
N ARG A 51 -9.46 3.48 -13.56
CA ARG A 51 -10.28 4.30 -12.68
C ARG A 51 -9.49 4.79 -11.46
N GLY A 52 -8.77 3.90 -10.78
CA GLY A 52 -7.95 4.29 -9.62
C GLY A 52 -6.79 5.21 -10.01
N LYS A 53 -6.17 4.99 -11.18
CA LYS A 53 -5.14 5.88 -11.73
C LYS A 53 -5.69 7.27 -12.07
N GLU A 54 -6.89 7.34 -12.63
CA GLU A 54 -7.58 8.59 -12.92
C GLU A 54 -7.86 9.38 -11.62
N ILE A 55 -8.46 8.71 -10.63
CA ILE A 55 -8.72 9.31 -9.31
C ILE A 55 -7.43 9.82 -8.69
N HIS A 56 -6.35 9.05 -8.74
CA HIS A 56 -5.05 9.47 -8.20
C HIS A 56 -4.48 10.73 -8.88
N ARG A 57 -4.68 10.88 -10.18
CA ARG A 57 -4.20 12.03 -10.96
C ARG A 57 -5.02 13.29 -10.74
N GLN A 58 -6.33 13.13 -10.47
CA GLN A 58 -7.24 14.27 -10.26
C GLN A 58 -7.28 14.72 -8.79
N MET A 59 -7.02 13.83 -7.85
CA MET A 59 -7.05 14.12 -6.41
C MET A 59 -5.73 14.72 -5.92
N PRO A 60 -5.76 15.81 -5.12
CA PRO A 60 -4.58 16.29 -4.40
C PRO A 60 -3.91 15.16 -3.62
N LEU A 61 -2.59 15.16 -3.58
CA LEU A 61 -1.80 14.13 -2.90
C LEU A 61 -1.82 14.29 -1.38
N LEU A 62 -1.91 15.52 -0.90
CA LEU A 62 -2.04 15.91 0.50
C LEU A 62 -3.40 16.61 0.69
N LEU A 63 -4.32 15.97 1.41
CA LEU A 63 -5.67 16.46 1.63
C LEU A 63 -5.88 16.83 3.10
N GLU A 64 -5.90 18.13 3.37
CA GLU A 64 -6.49 18.70 4.57
C GLU A 64 -8.02 18.69 4.44
N GLU A 65 -8.75 18.61 5.55
CA GLU A 65 -10.20 18.38 5.55
C GLU A 65 -10.96 19.40 4.66
N ASN A 66 -12.01 18.92 3.98
CA ASN A 66 -12.98 19.75 3.23
C ASN A 66 -12.48 20.47 1.95
N SER A 67 -11.38 20.04 1.34
CA SER A 67 -10.77 20.73 0.18
C SER A 67 -11.12 20.18 -1.22
N LEU A 68 -12.06 19.24 -1.34
CA LEU A 68 -12.34 18.56 -2.62
C LEU A 68 -13.60 19.09 -3.34
N ASP A 69 -13.47 19.23 -4.66
CA ASP A 69 -14.59 19.44 -5.59
C ASP A 69 -15.66 18.33 -5.45
N SER A 70 -16.94 18.72 -5.43
CA SER A 70 -18.08 17.83 -5.21
C SER A 70 -18.16 16.66 -6.20
N SER A 71 -17.75 16.87 -7.46
CA SER A 71 -17.73 15.83 -8.49
C SER A 71 -16.65 14.77 -8.22
N LEU A 72 -15.47 15.20 -7.76
CA LEU A 72 -14.37 14.31 -7.41
C LEU A 72 -14.66 13.55 -6.11
N VAL A 73 -15.33 14.20 -5.14
CA VAL A 73 -15.88 13.55 -3.94
C VAL A 73 -16.79 12.38 -4.31
N SER A 74 -17.75 12.61 -5.21
CA SER A 74 -18.69 11.56 -5.64
C SER A 74 -17.97 10.38 -6.31
N LYS A 75 -17.03 10.66 -7.24
CA LYS A 75 -16.21 9.62 -7.89
C LYS A 75 -15.38 8.81 -6.89
N THR A 76 -14.78 9.49 -5.92
CA THR A 76 -13.92 8.88 -4.90
C THR A 76 -14.73 8.06 -3.90
N LYS A 77 -15.91 8.55 -3.49
CA LYS A 77 -16.87 7.81 -2.66
C LYS A 77 -17.31 6.53 -3.35
N LYS A 78 -17.74 6.62 -4.62
CA LYS A 78 -18.11 5.43 -5.40
C LYS A 78 -16.94 4.45 -5.49
N PHE A 79 -15.72 4.94 -5.71
CA PHE A 79 -14.53 4.10 -5.79
C PHE A 79 -14.21 3.39 -4.47
N GLY A 80 -14.27 4.10 -3.34
CA GLY A 80 -14.10 3.52 -2.01
C GLY A 80 -15.14 2.46 -1.71
N ASN A 81 -16.41 2.72 -2.05
CA ASN A 81 -17.50 1.75 -1.90
C ASN A 81 -17.25 0.50 -2.74
N ASP A 82 -16.89 0.66 -4.02
CA ASP A 82 -16.66 -0.47 -4.93
C ASP A 82 -15.46 -1.34 -4.51
N LEU A 83 -14.46 -0.76 -3.83
CA LEU A 83 -13.33 -1.52 -3.28
C LEU A 83 -13.76 -2.51 -2.19
N VAL A 84 -14.86 -2.25 -1.48
CA VAL A 84 -15.28 -3.01 -0.29
C VAL A 84 -16.67 -3.63 -0.38
N SER A 85 -17.46 -3.29 -1.39
CA SER A 85 -18.90 -3.65 -1.47
C SER A 85 -19.15 -5.12 -1.84
N GLN A 86 -18.19 -5.79 -2.47
CA GLN A 86 -18.42 -7.12 -3.05
C GLN A 86 -18.07 -8.28 -2.11
N ASN A 87 -17.42 -8.03 -0.98
CA ASN A 87 -16.85 -9.11 -0.16
C ASN A 87 -16.86 -8.78 1.34
N GLU A 88 -17.12 -9.79 2.16
CA GLU A 88 -17.13 -9.65 3.62
C GLU A 88 -15.72 -9.43 4.20
N VAL A 89 -14.69 -9.99 3.56
CA VAL A 89 -13.30 -9.94 4.04
C VAL A 89 -12.41 -9.31 2.96
N VAL A 90 -11.86 -8.13 3.24
CA VAL A 90 -11.13 -7.31 2.26
C VAL A 90 -9.81 -6.80 2.85
N VAL A 91 -8.72 -6.91 2.09
CA VAL A 91 -7.43 -6.30 2.42
C VAL A 91 -6.97 -5.39 1.29
N SER A 92 -6.92 -4.09 1.55
CA SER A 92 -6.54 -3.05 0.60
C SER A 92 -5.21 -2.41 0.96
N LYS A 93 -4.30 -2.25 -0.01
CA LYS A 93 -2.97 -1.67 0.22
C LYS A 93 -2.75 -0.39 -0.59
N PHE A 94 -2.53 0.74 0.06
CA PHE A 94 -2.40 2.06 -0.54
C PHE A 94 -1.01 2.67 -0.32
N ILE A 95 -0.05 2.44 -1.22
CA ILE A 95 1.32 2.97 -1.09
C ILE A 95 1.50 4.44 -1.51
N ARG A 96 0.44 5.02 -2.06
CA ARG A 96 0.34 6.44 -2.44
C ARG A 96 -0.84 7.12 -1.73
N GLY A 97 -1.36 6.48 -0.68
CA GLY A 97 -2.57 6.91 0.02
C GLY A 97 -2.32 7.75 1.27
N ASN A 98 -1.06 7.89 1.71
CA ASN A 98 -0.75 8.45 3.04
C ASN A 98 -1.34 9.85 3.26
N GLY A 99 -1.19 10.76 2.28
CA GLY A 99 -1.75 12.10 2.36
C GLY A 99 -3.28 12.18 2.27
N ARG A 100 -3.96 11.02 2.19
CA ARG A 100 -5.40 10.89 1.92
C ARG A 100 -6.06 9.84 2.79
N ILE A 101 -5.39 9.42 3.87
CA ILE A 101 -5.84 8.33 4.74
C ILE A 101 -7.26 8.58 5.25
N ASN A 102 -7.56 9.80 5.71
CA ASN A 102 -8.87 10.14 6.25
C ASN A 102 -9.98 9.92 5.22
N LEU A 103 -9.82 10.47 4.02
CA LEU A 103 -10.79 10.32 2.93
C LEU A 103 -10.96 8.86 2.50
N ILE A 104 -9.85 8.14 2.34
CA ILE A 104 -9.88 6.73 1.97
C ILE A 104 -10.62 5.93 3.04
N ASN A 105 -10.31 6.15 4.32
CA ASN A 105 -10.97 5.47 5.43
C ASN A 105 -12.44 5.84 5.56
N GLN A 106 -12.81 7.09 5.30
CA GLN A 106 -14.21 7.53 5.29
C GLN A 106 -15.05 6.72 4.30
N TYR A 107 -14.53 6.46 3.10
CA TYR A 107 -15.31 5.78 2.04
C TYR A 107 -15.14 4.27 1.99
N THR A 108 -14.03 3.75 2.51
CA THR A 108 -13.84 2.29 2.61
C THR A 108 -14.35 1.74 3.94
N ASN A 109 -14.54 2.60 4.94
CA ASN A 109 -14.97 2.28 6.30
C ASN A 109 -14.30 1.00 6.85
N PRO A 110 -12.97 0.98 6.97
CA PRO A 110 -12.25 -0.21 7.39
C PRO A 110 -12.44 -0.46 8.89
N ASP A 111 -12.45 -1.73 9.28
CA ASP A 111 -12.36 -2.12 10.69
C ASP A 111 -10.99 -1.70 11.24
N PHE A 112 -9.94 -1.87 10.42
CA PHE A 112 -8.56 -1.51 10.77
C PHE A 112 -7.85 -0.75 9.68
N SER A 113 -7.16 0.32 10.08
CA SER A 113 -6.27 1.10 9.24
C SER A 113 -4.86 0.99 9.78
N LEU A 114 -4.01 0.21 9.10
CA LEU A 114 -2.63 -0.03 9.49
C LEU A 114 -1.72 0.92 8.71
N PHE A 115 -0.75 1.52 9.39
CA PHE A 115 0.24 2.40 8.79
C PHE A 115 1.64 1.88 9.05
N ILE A 116 2.29 1.42 7.98
CA ILE A 116 3.61 0.81 8.07
C ILE A 116 4.67 1.87 7.78
N ILE A 117 5.50 2.14 8.79
CA ILE A 117 6.65 3.04 8.67
C ILE A 117 7.92 2.21 8.76
N ARG A 118 8.82 2.42 7.81
CA ARG A 118 10.12 1.76 7.76
C ARG A 118 11.21 2.81 7.81
N ASP A 119 12.29 2.48 8.51
CA ASP A 119 13.52 3.26 8.57
C ASP A 119 13.93 3.77 7.17
N ILE A 120 14.29 5.06 7.09
CA ILE A 120 14.58 5.72 5.82
C ILE A 120 15.79 5.09 5.12
N TYR A 121 16.82 4.70 5.86
CA TYR A 121 18.00 4.06 5.26
C TYR A 121 17.63 2.72 4.62
N GLU A 122 16.80 1.91 5.28
CA GLU A 122 16.31 0.67 4.68
C GLU A 122 15.43 0.91 3.44
N VAL A 123 14.61 1.95 3.45
CA VAL A 123 13.79 2.36 2.30
C VAL A 123 14.68 2.76 1.13
N LEU A 124 15.67 3.63 1.35
CA LEU A 124 16.59 4.09 0.32
C LEU A 124 17.44 2.94 -0.23
N ARG A 125 18.01 2.07 0.62
CA ARG A 125 18.77 0.88 0.17
C ARG A 125 17.88 -0.01 -0.69
N SER A 126 16.63 -0.17 -0.27
CA SER A 126 15.66 -0.96 -1.02
C SER A 126 15.25 -0.32 -2.35
N SER A 127 15.22 1.01 -2.45
CA SER A 127 14.91 1.75 -3.68
C SER A 127 16.06 1.66 -4.67
N ILE A 128 17.31 1.80 -4.21
CA ILE A 128 18.51 1.64 -5.06
C ILE A 128 18.59 0.24 -5.64
N LYS A 129 18.49 -0.79 -4.79
CA LYS A 129 18.55 -2.20 -5.23
C LYS A 129 17.49 -2.56 -6.27
N ALA A 130 16.36 -1.86 -6.26
CA ALA A 130 15.27 -2.08 -7.21
C ALA A 130 15.24 -1.08 -8.36
N ASN A 131 16.19 -0.14 -8.42
CA ASN A 131 16.18 1.04 -9.29
C ASN A 131 14.81 1.74 -9.32
N TRP A 132 14.15 1.89 -8.17
CA TRP A 132 12.75 2.29 -8.10
C TRP A 132 12.59 3.69 -7.49
N CYS A 133 11.67 4.50 -8.04
CA CYS A 133 11.25 5.80 -7.49
C CYS A 133 9.77 5.72 -7.09
N MET A 134 9.41 6.32 -5.95
CA MET A 134 8.02 6.30 -5.44
C MET A 134 7.05 7.11 -6.29
N VAL A 135 7.57 8.14 -6.94
CA VAL A 135 6.86 9.13 -7.74
C VAL A 135 7.46 9.22 -9.13
N ASP A 136 6.62 9.52 -10.12
CA ASP A 136 7.10 9.92 -11.44
C ASP A 136 7.26 11.46 -11.52
N LYS A 137 7.76 11.96 -12.65
CA LYS A 137 8.01 13.40 -12.83
C LYS A 137 6.75 14.25 -12.60
N HIS A 138 5.61 13.85 -13.16
CA HIS A 138 4.37 14.61 -13.05
C HIS A 138 3.82 14.59 -11.62
N ASP A 139 3.86 13.41 -10.97
CA ASP A 139 3.47 13.29 -9.57
C ASP A 139 4.40 14.08 -8.65
N TRP A 140 5.69 14.19 -8.96
CA TRP A 140 6.67 14.93 -8.17
C TRP A 140 6.45 16.43 -8.19
N GLU A 141 6.24 17.03 -9.37
CA GLU A 141 5.98 18.47 -9.50
C GLU A 141 4.72 18.88 -8.72
N ARG A 142 3.65 18.08 -8.87
CA ARG A 142 2.41 18.26 -8.10
C ARG A 142 2.64 18.08 -6.60
N PHE A 143 3.32 17.00 -6.20
CA PHE A 143 3.65 16.72 -4.80
C PHE A 143 4.43 17.85 -4.16
N LEU A 144 5.50 18.36 -4.80
CA LEU A 144 6.31 19.43 -4.25
C LEU A 144 5.52 20.72 -4.08
N LYS A 145 4.64 21.04 -5.04
CA LYS A 145 3.77 22.22 -4.95
C LYS A 145 2.90 22.14 -3.70
N GLU A 146 2.20 21.02 -3.51
CA GLU A 146 1.33 20.80 -2.35
C GLU A 146 2.13 20.74 -1.03
N ALA A 147 3.23 19.98 -1.02
CA ALA A 147 4.07 19.79 0.15
C ALA A 147 4.63 21.11 0.69
N LYS A 148 4.95 22.06 -0.18
CA LYS A 148 5.45 23.38 0.22
C LYS A 148 4.40 24.31 0.78
N THR A 149 3.15 24.16 0.35
CA THR A 149 2.04 24.91 0.93
C THR A 149 1.89 24.54 2.42
N ILE A 150 2.10 23.27 2.76
CA ILE A 150 1.95 22.75 4.12
C ILE A 150 3.27 22.85 4.91
N TYR A 151 4.40 22.58 4.27
CA TYR A 151 5.74 22.57 4.85
C TYR A 151 6.69 23.48 4.04
N PRO A 152 6.69 24.81 4.28
CA PRO A 152 7.48 25.76 3.49
C PRO A 152 8.99 25.51 3.48
N ALA A 153 9.52 24.80 4.49
CA ALA A 153 10.93 24.45 4.60
C ALA A 153 11.42 23.38 3.60
N ILE A 154 10.53 22.75 2.83
CA ILE A 154 10.91 21.76 1.81
C ILE A 154 11.59 22.44 0.61
N GLU A 155 12.83 22.05 0.30
CA GLU A 155 13.60 22.66 -0.79
C GLU A 155 12.99 22.44 -2.18
N ASN A 156 13.19 23.41 -3.10
CA ASN A 156 12.81 23.26 -4.50
C ASN A 156 13.83 22.46 -5.30
N ARG A 157 13.68 21.14 -5.38
CA ARG A 157 14.57 20.31 -6.21
C ARG A 157 13.86 19.70 -7.42
N SER A 158 14.52 19.77 -8.57
CA SER A 158 14.08 19.09 -9.79
C SER A 158 14.02 17.57 -9.58
N TYR A 159 13.06 16.91 -10.22
CA TYR A 159 12.96 15.44 -10.23
C TYR A 159 14.26 14.75 -10.69
N PHE A 160 15.03 15.41 -11.57
CA PHE A 160 16.26 14.88 -12.16
C PHE A 160 17.53 15.14 -11.35
N SER A 161 17.43 15.84 -10.21
CA SER A 161 18.60 16.23 -9.41
C SER A 161 19.26 15.03 -8.74
N ASP A 162 18.56 14.42 -7.79
CA ASP A 162 19.01 13.25 -7.04
C ASP A 162 17.81 12.37 -6.69
N LYS A 163 17.80 11.15 -7.22
CA LYS A 163 16.73 10.17 -6.99
C LYS A 163 16.59 9.79 -5.51
N LEU A 164 17.69 9.77 -4.75
CA LEU A 164 17.65 9.47 -3.31
C LEU A 164 17.04 10.61 -2.53
N TYR A 165 17.39 11.84 -2.86
CA TYR A 165 16.75 13.02 -2.29
C TYR A 165 15.23 13.03 -2.56
N VAL A 166 14.82 12.75 -3.80
CA VAL A 166 13.39 12.65 -4.19
C VAL A 166 12.68 11.59 -3.34
N VAL A 167 13.28 10.40 -3.19
CA VAL A 167 12.72 9.31 -2.39
C VAL A 167 12.65 9.68 -0.90
N ALA A 168 13.70 10.29 -0.34
CA ALA A 168 13.77 10.69 1.05
C ALA A 168 12.74 11.78 1.38
N THR A 169 12.65 12.80 0.54
CA THR A 169 11.66 13.89 0.68
C THR A 169 10.24 13.36 0.58
N TYR A 170 9.95 12.50 -0.40
CA TYR A 170 8.63 11.88 -0.53
C TYR A 170 8.29 11.00 0.67
N TRP A 171 9.23 10.18 1.15
CA TRP A 171 9.06 9.37 2.36
C TRP A 171 8.74 10.25 3.57
N TYR A 172 9.51 11.31 3.78
CA TYR A 172 9.37 12.21 4.92
C TYR A 172 8.02 12.90 4.92
N VAL A 173 7.68 13.66 3.87
CA VAL A 173 6.43 14.42 3.81
C VAL A 173 5.21 13.51 3.91
N MET A 174 5.21 12.37 3.19
CA MET A 174 4.05 11.47 3.20
C MET A 174 3.87 10.78 4.55
N ASN A 175 4.95 10.51 5.29
CA ASN A 175 4.83 9.95 6.63
C ASN A 175 4.47 11.00 7.67
N LYS A 176 5.13 12.17 7.63
CA LYS A 176 4.84 13.31 8.50
C LYS A 176 3.38 13.74 8.40
N PHE A 177 2.89 13.98 7.18
CA PHE A 177 1.50 14.37 6.96
C PHE A 177 0.52 13.34 7.49
N ALA A 178 0.77 12.05 7.28
CA ALA A 178 -0.09 10.98 7.81
C ALA A 178 -0.09 10.94 9.35
N LEU A 179 1.07 11.10 9.99
CA LEU A 179 1.19 11.10 11.44
C LEU A 179 0.51 12.31 12.09
N GLU A 180 0.57 13.48 11.46
CA GLU A 180 -0.05 14.70 11.95
C GLU A 180 -1.58 14.70 11.74
N ASN A 181 -2.06 14.25 10.57
CA ASN A 181 -3.43 14.52 10.15
C ASN A 181 -4.36 13.31 10.20
N ALA A 182 -3.87 12.07 10.18
CA ALA A 182 -4.75 10.91 10.17
C ALA A 182 -5.49 10.78 11.50
N LYS A 183 -6.81 10.53 11.47
CA LYS A 183 -7.62 10.35 12.70
C LYS A 183 -7.45 8.97 13.31
N LYS A 184 -7.90 7.92 12.61
CA LYS A 184 -7.89 6.53 13.09
C LYS A 184 -6.84 5.70 12.35
N LEU A 185 -5.70 5.44 13.01
CA LEU A 185 -4.55 4.78 12.40
C LEU A 185 -3.71 4.02 13.42
N PHE A 186 -3.49 2.73 13.17
CA PHE A 186 -2.54 1.90 13.93
C PHE A 186 -1.17 2.00 13.28
N VAL A 187 -0.24 2.70 13.94
CA VAL A 187 1.11 2.90 13.43
C VAL A 187 1.98 1.70 13.81
N ILE A 188 2.70 1.15 12.84
CA ILE A 188 3.55 -0.02 13.02
C ILE A 188 4.92 0.27 12.42
N LYS A 189 5.95 0.32 13.27
CA LYS A 189 7.34 0.34 12.82
C LYS A 189 7.68 -1.01 12.17
N TYR A 190 8.36 -0.99 11.02
CA TYR A 190 8.67 -2.19 10.25
C TYR A 190 9.53 -3.20 11.04
N THR A 191 10.39 -2.70 11.92
CA THR A 191 11.18 -3.50 12.87
C THR A 191 10.30 -4.28 13.85
N ASN A 192 9.10 -3.78 14.13
CA ASN A 192 8.14 -4.37 15.05
C ASN A 192 7.04 -5.15 14.30
N LEU A 193 7.21 -5.47 13.02
CA LEU A 193 6.28 -6.35 12.31
C LEU A 193 6.20 -7.72 13.00
N ASP A 194 7.28 -8.15 13.67
CA ASP A 194 7.32 -9.33 14.53
C ASP A 194 6.43 -9.25 15.79
N GLY A 195 5.83 -8.09 16.06
CA GLY A 195 4.74 -7.90 17.02
C GLY A 195 3.33 -8.12 16.42
N LEU A 196 3.16 -8.14 15.09
CA LEU A 196 1.85 -8.42 14.43
C LEU A 196 1.33 -9.86 14.66
N TYR A 197 2.06 -10.68 15.41
CA TYR A 197 1.78 -12.08 15.72
C TYR A 197 0.92 -12.22 16.95
N GLY A 198 0.96 -11.19 17.79
CA GLY A 198 0.19 -11.09 19.02
C GLY A 198 -0.82 -9.96 18.94
N VAL A 199 -1.43 -9.67 17.77
CA VAL A 199 -2.46 -8.61 17.69
C VAL A 199 -3.75 -9.11 18.34
N GLU A 200 -3.72 -9.17 19.66
CA GLU A 200 -4.85 -8.99 20.57
C GLU A 200 -5.49 -7.61 20.35
N CYS A 201 -4.75 -6.63 19.77
CA CYS A 201 -5.23 -5.27 19.47
C CYS A 201 -6.40 -5.18 18.46
N PHE A 202 -6.80 -6.29 17.85
CA PHE A 202 -8.02 -6.35 17.03
C PHE A 202 -9.25 -6.76 17.85
N GLY A 203 -9.15 -6.85 19.18
CA GLY A 203 -10.25 -7.31 20.04
C GLY A 203 -10.60 -8.78 19.83
N TYR A 204 -9.76 -9.54 19.13
CA TYR A 204 -9.93 -10.95 18.86
C TYR A 204 -8.75 -11.72 19.47
N ASN A 205 -8.91 -12.21 20.70
CA ASN A 205 -8.00 -13.15 21.39
C ASN A 205 -7.76 -14.49 20.64
N LYS A 206 -8.22 -14.62 19.39
CA LYS A 206 -8.12 -15.83 18.56
C LYS A 206 -8.04 -15.52 17.05
N LEU A 207 -7.41 -14.43 16.61
CA LEU A 207 -6.91 -14.39 15.23
C LEU A 207 -5.70 -15.33 15.11
N LEU A 208 -6.00 -16.63 15.15
CA LEU A 208 -5.16 -17.80 14.88
C LEU A 208 -3.74 -17.66 15.41
N LYS A 209 -3.44 -18.24 16.59
CA LYS A 209 -2.07 -18.62 16.95
C LYS A 209 -1.42 -19.27 15.73
N SER A 210 -0.53 -18.52 15.10
CA SER A 210 0.20 -18.95 13.93
C SER A 210 1.64 -18.95 14.34
N ASN A 211 2.24 -20.14 14.41
CA ASN A 211 3.68 -20.27 14.65
C ASN A 211 4.51 -19.68 13.49
N LEU A 212 3.87 -19.24 12.40
CA LEU A 212 4.52 -18.69 11.23
C LEU A 212 4.77 -17.22 11.38
N LYS A 213 6.04 -16.85 11.19
CA LYS A 213 6.56 -15.50 11.18
C LYS A 213 6.24 -14.71 9.86
N ILE A 214 5.64 -13.50 9.78
CA ILE A 214 5.75 -12.50 8.69
C ILE A 214 7.20 -12.27 8.22
N SER A 215 8.19 -12.36 9.11
CA SER A 215 9.60 -12.33 8.73
C SER A 215 10.05 -13.63 8.04
N SER A 216 9.22 -14.69 8.05
CA SER A 216 9.46 -15.92 7.28
C SER A 216 9.57 -15.62 5.79
N PRO A 217 10.47 -16.31 5.07
CA PRO A 217 10.56 -16.24 3.61
C PRO A 217 9.21 -16.44 2.90
N ARG A 218 8.24 -17.12 3.53
CA ARG A 218 6.89 -17.32 2.98
C ARG A 218 6.12 -16.02 2.72
N PHE A 219 6.39 -14.96 3.48
CA PHE A 219 5.67 -13.69 3.36
C PHE A 219 6.50 -12.59 2.71
N GLU A 220 7.60 -12.95 2.03
CA GLU A 220 8.30 -12.01 1.17
C GLU A 220 7.33 -11.36 0.18
N GLY A 221 7.34 -10.02 0.11
CA GLY A 221 6.42 -9.28 -0.74
C GLY A 221 6.53 -9.66 -2.23
N SER A 222 7.65 -10.20 -2.69
CA SER A 222 7.80 -10.75 -4.05
C SER A 222 6.82 -11.90 -4.34
N LYS A 223 6.49 -12.70 -3.32
CA LYS A 223 5.64 -13.88 -3.41
C LYS A 223 4.15 -13.55 -3.47
N ILE A 224 3.73 -12.31 -3.24
CA ILE A 224 2.31 -11.94 -3.40
C ILE A 224 1.83 -12.13 -4.85
N HIS A 225 2.76 -12.06 -5.81
CA HIS A 225 2.50 -12.25 -7.24
C HIS A 225 2.63 -13.70 -7.71
N THR A 226 2.98 -14.62 -6.81
CA THR A 226 3.05 -16.05 -7.08
C THR A 226 1.95 -16.77 -6.32
N ASP A 227 1.64 -18.00 -6.71
CA ASP A 227 0.69 -18.81 -5.96
C ASP A 227 1.33 -19.48 -4.73
N PHE A 228 2.47 -18.98 -4.24
CA PHE A 228 3.21 -19.65 -3.17
C PHE A 228 2.44 -19.68 -1.84
N THR A 229 1.94 -18.53 -1.39
CA THR A 229 1.24 -18.43 -0.09
C THR A 229 -0.27 -18.39 -0.25
N ILE A 230 -0.73 -17.63 -1.24
CA ILE A 230 -2.13 -17.44 -1.61
C ILE A 230 -2.26 -17.63 -3.12
N LYS A 231 -3.37 -18.22 -3.58
CA LYS A 231 -3.68 -18.41 -5.00
C LYS A 231 -5.00 -17.73 -5.36
N ASP A 232 -5.12 -17.26 -6.60
CA ASP A 232 -6.38 -16.71 -7.10
C ASP A 232 -7.47 -17.79 -7.03
N HIS A 233 -8.65 -17.42 -6.51
CA HIS A 233 -9.80 -18.30 -6.53
C HIS A 233 -10.31 -18.38 -7.97
N LYS A 234 -10.16 -19.55 -8.60
CA LYS A 234 -10.73 -19.80 -9.92
C LYS A 234 -12.23 -19.91 -9.77
N SER A 235 -12.99 -18.86 -10.08
CA SER A 235 -14.43 -19.01 -10.28
C SER A 235 -14.63 -19.88 -11.52
N THR A 236 -15.04 -21.13 -11.35
CA THR A 236 -15.69 -21.89 -12.41
C THR A 236 -17.00 -21.17 -12.74
N GLU A 237 -17.16 -20.80 -14.02
CA GLU A 237 -18.45 -20.52 -14.67
C GLU A 237 -19.19 -19.22 -14.26
N ASN A 238 -19.21 -18.25 -15.20
CA ASN A 238 -20.17 -17.13 -15.41
C ASN A 238 -19.52 -15.81 -15.88
N THR A 239 -18.20 -15.73 -15.96
CA THR A 239 -17.47 -14.48 -16.27
C THR A 239 -17.36 -14.13 -17.76
N LYS A 240 -17.74 -15.00 -18.70
CA LYS A 240 -17.54 -14.72 -20.14
C LYS A 240 -18.44 -13.58 -20.65
N ASN A 241 -19.72 -13.56 -20.29
CA ASN A 241 -20.67 -12.54 -20.76
C ASN A 241 -20.45 -11.16 -20.11
N SER A 242 -20.18 -11.12 -18.80
CA SER A 242 -19.88 -9.87 -18.08
C SER A 242 -18.55 -9.26 -18.52
N GLN A 243 -17.54 -10.08 -18.84
CA GLN A 243 -16.27 -9.59 -19.40
C GLN A 243 -16.42 -9.04 -20.83
N PHE A 244 -17.32 -9.59 -21.64
CA PHE A 244 -17.59 -9.08 -22.99
C PHE A 244 -18.26 -7.70 -22.95
N LEU A 245 -19.35 -7.55 -22.17
CA LEU A 245 -20.05 -6.28 -22.02
C LEU A 245 -19.16 -5.18 -21.43
N ASN A 246 -18.33 -5.50 -20.43
CA ASN A 246 -17.37 -4.55 -19.89
C ASN A 246 -16.29 -4.15 -20.91
N LYS A 247 -15.82 -5.10 -21.75
CA LYS A 247 -14.89 -4.77 -22.85
C LYS A 247 -15.51 -3.81 -23.87
N VAL A 248 -16.77 -4.01 -24.23
CA VAL A 248 -17.49 -3.13 -25.17
C VAL A 248 -17.66 -1.73 -24.55
N LYS A 249 -18.12 -1.63 -23.29
CA LYS A 249 -18.30 -0.35 -22.60
C LYS A 249 -17.00 0.45 -22.48
N THR A 250 -15.91 -0.21 -22.06
CA THR A 250 -14.61 0.45 -21.93
C THR A 250 -14.02 0.86 -23.28
N LYS A 251 -14.22 0.06 -24.35
CA LYS A 251 -13.65 0.35 -25.67
C LYS A 251 -14.42 1.45 -26.42
N LEU A 252 -15.75 1.45 -26.36
CA LEU A 252 -16.59 2.40 -27.09
C LEU A 252 -16.83 3.70 -26.33
N PHE A 253 -17.06 3.63 -25.01
CA PHE A 253 -17.48 4.80 -24.22
C PHE A 253 -16.40 5.31 -23.28
N LYS A 254 -15.21 4.69 -23.26
CA LYS A 254 -14.14 4.93 -22.28
C LYS A 254 -14.63 4.84 -20.82
N ASP A 255 -15.76 4.17 -20.59
CA ASP A 255 -16.37 4.03 -19.28
C ASP A 255 -15.65 2.91 -18.50
N ASN A 256 -15.01 3.30 -17.40
CA ASN A 256 -14.30 2.41 -16.47
C ASN A 256 -15.06 2.22 -15.15
N SER A 257 -16.32 2.66 -15.07
CA SER A 257 -17.14 2.60 -13.85
C SER A 257 -17.33 1.17 -13.34
N ASN A 258 -17.36 0.18 -14.23
CA ASN A 258 -17.56 -1.25 -13.90
C ASN A 258 -16.27 -2.07 -13.88
N GLN A 259 -15.09 -1.43 -13.84
CA GLN A 259 -13.83 -2.16 -13.76
C GLN A 259 -13.72 -2.88 -12.39
N LEU A 260 -13.62 -4.21 -12.43
CA LEU A 260 -13.36 -5.01 -11.23
C LEU A 260 -11.98 -4.66 -10.65
N MET A 261 -11.92 -4.43 -9.35
CA MET A 261 -10.71 -4.07 -8.62
C MET A 261 -10.38 -5.15 -7.59
N GLY A 262 -9.18 -5.68 -7.65
CA GLY A 262 -8.76 -6.75 -6.76
C GLY A 262 -9.20 -8.14 -7.23
N ASN A 263 -8.79 -9.15 -6.45
CA ASN A 263 -9.02 -10.56 -6.72
C ASN A 263 -9.49 -11.25 -5.45
N LEU A 264 -10.38 -12.22 -5.59
CA LEU A 264 -10.63 -13.20 -4.54
C LEU A 264 -9.46 -14.18 -4.50
N VAL A 265 -8.85 -14.36 -3.32
CA VAL A 265 -7.72 -15.29 -3.11
C VAL A 265 -8.02 -16.26 -1.98
N THR A 266 -7.39 -17.43 -2.04
CA THR A 266 -7.48 -18.50 -1.05
C THR A 266 -6.08 -18.97 -0.65
N ILE A 267 -5.95 -19.72 0.44
CA ILE A 267 -4.67 -20.35 0.80
C ILE A 267 -4.25 -21.32 -0.31
N ASN A 268 -2.98 -21.26 -0.70
CA ASN A 268 -2.43 -22.37 -1.48
C ASN A 268 -2.03 -23.52 -0.54
N GLN A 269 -2.84 -24.58 -0.54
CA GLN A 269 -2.58 -25.81 0.21
C GLN A 269 -1.44 -26.65 -0.39
N SER A 270 -1.17 -26.50 -1.69
CA SER A 270 -0.12 -27.20 -2.41
C SER A 270 0.77 -26.16 -3.09
N PRO A 271 1.64 -25.44 -2.33
CA PRO A 271 2.56 -24.50 -2.92
C PRO A 271 3.38 -25.24 -3.98
N ASN A 272 3.26 -24.84 -5.24
CA ASN A 272 4.22 -25.26 -6.24
C ASN A 272 5.54 -24.59 -5.86
N ILE A 273 6.39 -25.33 -5.16
CA ILE A 273 7.78 -24.96 -4.88
C ILE A 273 8.54 -25.17 -6.19
N GLN A 274 8.18 -24.42 -7.23
CA GLN A 274 9.19 -24.08 -8.21
C GLN A 274 10.09 -23.07 -7.51
N GLU A 275 11.06 -23.59 -6.75
CA GLU A 275 12.31 -22.89 -6.56
C GLU A 275 12.79 -22.54 -7.96
N LYS A 276 12.53 -21.29 -8.39
CA LYS A 276 13.27 -20.78 -9.52
C LYS A 276 14.74 -21.02 -9.18
N PRO A 277 15.55 -21.58 -10.11
CA PRO A 277 16.94 -21.87 -9.85
C PRO A 277 17.55 -20.65 -9.19
N ASN A 278 18.26 -20.90 -8.08
CA ASN A 278 18.89 -19.94 -7.20
C ASN A 278 19.38 -18.67 -7.94
N PHE A 279 18.49 -17.70 -8.15
CA PHE A 279 18.90 -16.32 -8.45
C PHE A 279 19.61 -15.70 -7.25
N SER A 280 19.64 -16.39 -6.10
CA SER A 280 20.49 -16.09 -4.96
C SER A 280 21.99 -16.16 -5.29
N LYS A 281 22.42 -16.95 -6.27
CA LYS A 281 23.83 -16.97 -6.73
C LYS A 281 24.23 -15.74 -7.55
N TYR A 282 23.25 -15.01 -8.11
CA TYR A 282 23.48 -13.79 -8.90
C TYR A 282 22.87 -12.52 -8.29
N LYS A 283 22.26 -12.62 -7.09
CA LYS A 283 22.20 -11.45 -6.20
C LYS A 283 23.63 -11.22 -5.76
N ASN A 284 24.42 -10.53 -6.59
CA ASN A 284 25.43 -9.64 -6.05
C ASN A 284 24.71 -8.89 -4.94
N LYS A 285 25.04 -9.22 -3.68
CA LYS A 285 24.74 -8.38 -2.54
C LYS A 285 25.59 -7.15 -2.80
N ILE A 286 25.11 -6.29 -3.69
CA ILE A 286 25.61 -4.93 -3.79
C ILE A 286 25.29 -4.40 -2.40
N ASN A 287 26.33 -4.32 -1.57
CA ASN A 287 26.32 -3.57 -0.33
C ASN A 287 26.20 -2.12 -0.78
N VAL A 288 24.96 -1.72 -0.98
CA VAL A 288 24.61 -0.33 -1.21
C VAL A 288 24.72 0.34 0.14
N GLU A 289 25.83 1.02 0.34
CA GLU A 289 26.03 1.87 1.48
C GLU A 289 25.28 3.19 1.25
N ILE A 290 24.59 3.65 2.30
CA ILE A 290 23.95 4.95 2.32
C ILE A 290 24.55 5.66 3.50
N TYR A 291 25.38 6.65 3.18
CA TYR A 291 26.05 7.44 4.19
C TYR A 291 25.03 8.27 4.96
N LYS A 292 25.24 8.34 6.27
CA LYS A 292 24.51 9.26 7.12
C LYS A 292 24.79 10.68 6.68
N ASN A 293 23.77 11.52 6.72
CA ASN A 293 23.91 12.95 6.56
C ASN A 293 22.84 13.66 7.40
N ASP A 294 23.08 14.94 7.68
CA ASP A 294 22.26 15.74 8.59
C ASP A 294 20.78 15.77 8.16
N PHE A 295 20.53 15.83 6.85
CA PHE A 295 19.15 15.81 6.34
C PHE A 295 18.44 14.49 6.67
N LEU A 296 19.07 13.34 6.41
CA LEU A 296 18.49 12.01 6.68
C LEU A 296 18.30 11.75 8.17
N GLU A 297 19.27 12.12 9.00
CA GLU A 297 19.18 11.98 10.46
C GLU A 297 18.06 12.88 11.02
N LYS A 298 17.95 14.12 10.54
CA LYS A 298 16.89 15.06 10.94
C LYS A 298 15.50 14.52 10.61
N ILE A 299 15.25 14.11 9.37
CA ILE A 299 13.93 13.60 8.98
C ILE A 299 13.59 12.27 9.67
N SER A 300 14.59 11.44 9.98
CA SER A 300 14.37 10.19 10.70
C SER A 300 13.95 10.46 12.14
N THR A 301 14.69 11.32 12.84
CA THR A 301 14.43 11.71 14.23
C THR A 301 13.04 12.31 14.36
N GLU A 302 12.68 13.27 13.49
CA GLU A 302 11.37 13.91 13.54
C GLU A 302 10.21 12.94 13.32
N ILE A 303 10.37 11.94 12.44
CA ILE A 303 9.36 10.90 12.25
C ILE A 303 9.27 9.99 13.49
N ASP A 304 10.38 9.65 14.12
CA ASP A 304 10.38 8.86 15.35
C ASP A 304 9.73 9.59 16.53
N ASP A 305 9.94 10.90 16.64
CA ASP A 305 9.27 11.77 17.62
C ASP A 305 7.76 11.79 17.39
N LEU A 306 7.32 12.02 16.15
CA LEU A 306 5.89 12.01 15.79
C LEU A 306 5.22 10.65 16.04
N ILE A 307 5.93 9.53 15.83
CA ILE A 307 5.42 8.20 16.18
C ILE A 307 5.23 8.10 17.69
N SER A 308 6.20 8.56 18.47
CA SER A 308 6.19 8.49 19.94
C SER A 308 5.08 9.36 20.54
N GLU A 309 4.90 10.58 20.04
CA GLU A 309 3.78 11.46 20.42
C GLU A 309 2.43 10.83 20.12
N ARG A 310 2.30 10.19 18.96
CA ARG A 310 1.05 9.57 18.55
C ARG A 310 0.72 8.36 19.41
N SER A 311 1.70 7.52 19.77
CA SER A 311 1.50 6.40 20.70
C SER A 311 0.91 6.87 22.04
N LYS A 312 1.42 7.97 22.60
CA LYS A 312 0.91 8.54 23.87
C LYS A 312 -0.54 9.05 23.81
N LYS A 313 -1.03 9.44 22.61
CA LYS A 313 -2.41 9.97 22.44
C LYS A 313 -3.48 8.88 22.39
N PHE A 314 -3.10 7.61 22.22
CA PHE A 314 -4.02 6.50 22.02
C PHE A 314 -3.86 5.38 23.07
N GLU A 315 -3.08 5.61 24.13
CA GLU A 315 -3.07 4.84 25.39
C GLU A 315 -4.09 5.41 26.38
#